data_AF-A0A4R8K1S3-F1
#
_entry.id   AF-A0A4R8K1S3-F1
#
_cell.length_a   1.000
_cell.length_b   1.000
_cell.length_c   1.000
_cell.angle_alpha   90.00
_cell.angle_beta   90.00
_cell.angle_gamma   90.00
#
_symmetry.space_group_name_H-M   'P 1'
#
loop_
_entity.id
_entity.type
_entity.pdbx_description
1 polymer ?
#
loop_
_entity_poly.entity_id
_entity_poly.type
_entity_poly.pdbx_seq_one_letter_code
_entity_poly.pdbx_strand_id
1 'polypeptide(L)'
;MPLSYGSPHDPSNDAARNSALKQAVFLHTGWRSAGTWVWSRLRELDTVTAFYEPLSNVLADLSLADVSASRPTLTSGHPPLDAPYFDEYRPFLRDGARGVDGYRRGFSLDRFASVPDAEFPALQAYLRNLCERTTEQGSLPVFKFCRSSGRLPWLKQAFPQAMHVGVLRNPASQFASGWLLGRQWSNPFFVAAPFRVLGLNQTDPLVRQAIEICGVSLPPAAPTSDDAYAMACEQYARTAEGNNAYRAFVALWILCALRMAGGVDLLIDMDRLGTSPDYAAGLRAAFEAQSGLSPDFSSARDLVDETRRGAARMSGIDGRAMRAVHSAALKFLKAQGGADAGFVEVIREKMVLANELTDAWR
;
A
#
# COMPACT_ATOMS: atom_id res chain seq x y z
N MET A 1 -28.74 -50.04 21.25
CA MET A 1 -27.94 -48.99 20.62
C MET A 1 -28.81 -47.75 20.48
N PRO A 2 -28.57 -46.63 21.19
CA PRO A 2 -29.29 -45.41 20.95
C PRO A 2 -28.55 -44.53 19.93
N LEU A 3 -29.31 -44.03 18.95
CA LEU A 3 -28.89 -43.09 17.94
C LEU A 3 -28.66 -41.71 18.58
N SER A 4 -27.48 -41.14 18.38
CA SER A 4 -27.14 -39.77 18.75
C SER A 4 -27.81 -38.82 17.75
N TYR A 5 -28.79 -38.05 18.22
CA TYR A 5 -29.32 -36.90 17.49
C TYR A 5 -28.32 -35.75 17.63
N GLY A 6 -27.79 -35.29 16.49
CA GLY A 6 -26.98 -34.08 16.42
C GLY A 6 -27.79 -32.84 16.82
N SER A 7 -27.17 -31.96 17.60
CA SER A 7 -27.76 -30.69 18.01
C SER A 7 -28.12 -29.82 16.79
N PRO A 8 -29.24 -29.08 16.83
CA PRO A 8 -29.60 -28.15 15.77
C PRO A 8 -28.63 -26.96 15.75
N HIS A 9 -28.18 -26.58 14.55
CA HIS A 9 -27.51 -25.31 14.28
C HIS A 9 -28.42 -24.16 14.76
N ASP A 10 -27.92 -23.30 15.64
CA ASP A 10 -28.67 -22.15 16.15
C ASP A 10 -28.40 -20.92 15.27
N PRO A 11 -29.35 -20.50 14.42
CA PRO A 11 -29.17 -19.39 13.47
C PRO A 11 -29.03 -18.03 14.17
N SER A 12 -29.37 -17.92 15.47
CA SER A 12 -29.22 -16.68 16.23
C SER A 12 -27.75 -16.35 16.53
N ASN A 13 -26.90 -17.38 16.67
CA ASN A 13 -25.48 -17.22 16.96
C ASN A 13 -24.67 -16.84 15.71
N ASP A 14 -25.11 -17.30 14.52
CA ASP A 14 -24.52 -16.92 13.23
C ASP A 14 -24.87 -15.47 12.84
N ALA A 15 -26.09 -15.01 13.12
CA ALA A 15 -26.47 -13.62 12.89
C ALA A 15 -25.72 -12.64 13.81
N ALA A 16 -25.53 -13.00 15.10
CA ALA A 16 -24.77 -12.20 16.05
C ALA A 16 -23.26 -12.18 15.73
N ARG A 17 -22.70 -13.31 15.27
CA ARG A 17 -21.31 -13.37 14.75
C ARG A 17 -21.14 -12.54 13.48
N ASN A 18 -22.07 -12.61 12.53
CA ASN A 18 -22.03 -11.81 11.31
C ASN A 18 -22.16 -10.30 11.57
N SER A 19 -22.85 -9.90 12.63
CA SER A 19 -22.91 -8.49 13.07
C SER A 19 -21.59 -7.96 13.63
N ALA A 20 -20.65 -8.83 14.03
CA ALA A 20 -19.37 -8.43 14.61
C ALA A 20 -18.22 -8.36 13.59
N LEU A 21 -18.37 -8.99 12.43
CA LEU A 21 -17.35 -9.01 11.38
C LEU A 21 -17.24 -7.67 10.66
N LYS A 22 -16.02 -7.34 10.23
CA LYS A 22 -15.74 -6.19 9.39
C LYS A 22 -16.39 -6.36 8.01
N GLN A 23 -16.98 -5.29 7.51
CA GLN A 23 -17.81 -5.30 6.30
C GLN A 23 -17.01 -4.97 5.02
N ALA A 24 -15.72 -4.68 5.16
CA ALA A 24 -14.81 -4.39 4.07
C ALA A 24 -13.36 -4.61 4.53
N VAL A 25 -12.42 -4.78 3.60
CA VAL A 25 -10.98 -4.80 3.90
C VAL A 25 -10.27 -3.70 3.11
N PHE A 26 -9.55 -2.84 3.81
CA PHE A 26 -8.76 -1.74 3.23
C PHE A 26 -7.28 -2.06 3.40
N LEU A 27 -6.63 -2.51 2.32
CA LEU A 27 -5.19 -2.80 2.30
C LEU A 27 -4.41 -1.51 1.99
N HIS A 28 -3.73 -0.98 3.00
CA HIS A 28 -2.87 0.19 2.90
C HIS A 28 -1.44 -0.25 2.59
N THR A 29 -1.01 -0.01 1.36
CA THR A 29 0.25 -0.54 0.84
C THR A 29 1.13 0.60 0.33
N GLY A 30 2.46 0.43 0.37
CA GLY A 30 3.37 1.26 -0.42
C GLY A 30 3.55 0.70 -1.83
N TRP A 31 4.01 1.50 -2.79
CA TRP A 31 4.48 0.95 -4.06
C TRP A 31 5.62 -0.05 -3.83
N ARG A 32 5.60 -1.19 -4.55
CA ARG A 32 6.61 -2.27 -4.43
C ARG A 32 6.65 -3.00 -3.08
N SER A 33 5.66 -2.80 -2.22
CA SER A 33 5.52 -3.49 -0.93
C SER A 33 5.03 -4.94 -1.04
N ALA A 34 4.86 -5.49 -2.25
CA ALA A 34 4.13 -6.73 -2.52
C ALA A 34 2.62 -6.69 -2.22
N GLY A 35 2.05 -5.50 -2.00
CA GLY A 35 0.61 -5.32 -1.81
C GLY A 35 -0.28 -5.88 -2.92
N THR A 36 0.17 -5.88 -4.18
CA THR A 36 -0.57 -6.52 -5.29
C THR A 36 -0.66 -8.04 -5.12
N TRP A 37 0.38 -8.69 -4.58
CA TRP A 37 0.36 -10.14 -4.33
C TRP A 37 -0.59 -10.48 -3.17
N VAL A 38 -0.55 -9.70 -2.07
CA VAL A 38 -1.49 -9.86 -0.95
C VAL A 38 -2.94 -9.69 -1.44
N TRP A 39 -3.18 -8.65 -2.24
CA TRP A 39 -4.49 -8.40 -2.85
C TRP A 39 -4.93 -9.54 -3.76
N SER A 40 -4.04 -10.13 -4.57
CA SER A 40 -4.41 -11.26 -5.43
C SER A 40 -4.83 -12.49 -4.62
N ARG A 41 -4.24 -12.75 -3.45
CA ARG A 41 -4.65 -13.85 -2.56
C ARG A 41 -6.06 -13.67 -1.99
N LEU A 42 -6.47 -12.42 -1.78
CA LEU A 42 -7.83 -12.09 -1.37
C LEU A 42 -8.81 -12.12 -2.55
N ARG A 43 -8.37 -11.71 -3.75
CA ARG A 43 -9.15 -11.75 -4.98
C ARG A 43 -9.51 -13.16 -5.44
N GLU A 44 -8.69 -14.14 -5.08
CA GLU A 44 -8.93 -15.56 -5.38
C GLU A 44 -10.09 -16.16 -4.56
N LEU A 45 -10.62 -15.45 -3.57
CA LEU A 45 -11.78 -15.90 -2.79
C LEU A 45 -13.09 -15.55 -3.51
N ASP A 46 -13.94 -16.56 -3.74
CA ASP A 46 -15.24 -16.39 -4.42
C ASP A 46 -16.20 -15.42 -3.71
N THR A 47 -15.98 -15.15 -2.43
CA THR A 47 -16.78 -14.25 -1.58
C THR A 47 -16.29 -12.80 -1.61
N VAL A 48 -15.30 -12.46 -2.45
CA VAL A 48 -14.63 -11.16 -2.45
C VAL A 48 -14.75 -10.48 -3.81
N THR A 49 -15.02 -9.17 -3.78
CA THR A 49 -14.80 -8.27 -4.92
C THR A 49 -13.61 -7.39 -4.58
N ALA A 50 -12.49 -7.63 -5.27
CA ALA A 50 -11.22 -7.01 -4.93
C ALA A 50 -10.87 -5.85 -5.88
N PHE A 51 -11.03 -4.61 -5.43
CA PHE A 51 -10.71 -3.40 -6.19
C PHE A 51 -9.22 -3.07 -6.19
N TYR A 52 -8.59 -3.06 -7.37
CA TYR A 52 -7.19 -2.67 -7.55
C TYR A 52 -7.02 -1.15 -7.65
N GLU A 53 -6.33 -0.55 -6.68
CA GLU A 53 -5.98 0.88 -6.65
C GLU A 53 -7.16 1.82 -6.92
N PRO A 54 -8.16 1.92 -6.03
CA PRO A 54 -9.31 2.83 -6.17
C PRO A 54 -8.95 4.31 -6.18
N LEU A 55 -7.68 4.65 -5.92
CA LEU A 55 -7.13 6.00 -6.02
C LEU A 55 -6.13 6.11 -7.18
N SER A 56 -6.14 5.20 -8.14
CA SER A 56 -5.28 5.29 -9.33
C SER A 56 -5.77 6.39 -10.26
N ASN A 57 -4.85 7.19 -10.79
CA ASN A 57 -5.16 8.22 -11.79
C ASN A 57 -5.78 7.64 -13.08
N VAL A 58 -5.54 6.36 -13.37
CA VAL A 58 -6.14 5.65 -14.51
C VAL A 58 -7.66 5.66 -14.45
N LEU A 59 -8.25 5.66 -13.25
CA LEU A 59 -9.70 5.58 -13.07
C LEU A 59 -10.45 6.83 -13.55
N ALA A 60 -9.78 7.98 -13.74
CA ALA A 60 -10.41 9.16 -14.33
C ALA A 60 -10.74 8.97 -15.82
N ASP A 61 -9.96 8.15 -16.52
CA ASP A 61 -10.02 8.04 -17.98
C ASP A 61 -10.33 6.62 -18.46
N LEU A 62 -10.50 5.67 -17.52
CA LEU A 62 -10.78 4.25 -17.78
C LEU A 62 -12.11 4.10 -18.53
N SER A 63 -12.10 3.34 -19.62
CA SER A 63 -13.31 2.91 -20.35
C SER A 63 -13.49 1.39 -20.28
N LEU A 64 -14.67 0.90 -20.65
CA LEU A 64 -14.95 -0.55 -20.73
C LEU A 64 -13.99 -1.29 -21.66
N ALA A 65 -13.55 -0.64 -22.75
CA ALA A 65 -12.58 -1.20 -23.69
C ALA A 65 -11.20 -1.38 -23.04
N ASP A 66 -10.76 -0.41 -22.23
CA ASP A 66 -9.44 -0.39 -21.58
C ASP A 66 -9.28 -1.48 -20.51
N VAL A 67 -10.39 -1.93 -19.90
CA VAL A 67 -10.37 -2.95 -18.83
C VAL A 67 -9.69 -4.23 -19.31
N SER A 68 -10.08 -4.72 -20.50
CA SER A 68 -9.57 -5.99 -21.04
C SER A 68 -8.05 -6.02 -21.26
N ALA A 69 -7.48 -4.87 -21.63
CA ALA A 69 -6.05 -4.69 -21.90
C ALA A 69 -5.23 -4.47 -20.63
N SER A 70 -5.87 -4.12 -19.51
CA SER A 70 -5.20 -3.77 -18.25
C SER A 70 -4.79 -5.00 -17.45
N ARG A 71 -3.84 -5.79 -17.95
CA ARG A 71 -3.33 -7.01 -17.30
C ARG A 71 -1.88 -6.85 -16.81
N PRO A 72 -1.41 -7.69 -15.86
CA PRO A 72 0.00 -7.74 -15.51
C PRO A 72 0.87 -7.96 -16.74
N THR A 73 1.83 -7.07 -16.95
CA THR A 73 2.89 -7.24 -17.94
C THR A 73 4.10 -7.88 -17.27
N LEU A 74 4.98 -8.51 -18.06
CA LEU A 74 6.30 -9.01 -17.60
C LEU A 74 7.12 -7.92 -16.88
N THR A 75 6.88 -6.66 -17.23
CA THR A 75 7.58 -5.49 -16.70
C THR A 75 7.05 -4.98 -15.36
N SER A 76 5.94 -5.53 -14.85
CA SER A 76 5.34 -5.10 -13.57
C SER A 76 5.89 -5.85 -12.36
N GLY A 77 6.38 -7.09 -12.55
CA GLY A 77 6.75 -7.98 -11.46
C GLY A 77 5.58 -8.40 -10.56
N HIS A 78 4.35 -8.26 -11.05
CA HIS A 78 3.13 -8.75 -10.39
C HIS A 78 2.87 -10.22 -10.76
N PRO A 79 2.17 -10.99 -9.90
CA PRO A 79 1.78 -12.36 -10.24
C PRO A 79 0.86 -12.38 -11.47
N PRO A 80 0.77 -13.53 -12.19
CA PRO A 80 -0.30 -13.71 -13.18
C PRO A 80 -1.67 -13.57 -12.49
N LEU A 81 -2.65 -13.05 -13.22
CA LEU A 81 -4.03 -12.86 -12.75
C LEU A 81 -5.00 -13.45 -13.77
N ASP A 82 -6.04 -14.13 -13.28
CA ASP A 82 -7.09 -14.71 -14.13
C ASP A 82 -7.89 -13.61 -14.85
N ALA A 83 -8.20 -12.53 -14.14
CA ALA A 83 -8.89 -11.35 -14.67
C ALA A 83 -8.00 -10.10 -14.72
N PRO A 84 -8.29 -9.11 -15.61
CA PRO A 84 -7.57 -7.83 -15.66
C PRO A 84 -7.62 -7.05 -14.33
N TYR A 85 -6.71 -6.10 -14.12
CA TYR A 85 -6.60 -5.34 -12.87
C TYR A 85 -7.88 -4.62 -12.47
N PHE A 86 -8.59 -4.05 -13.44
CA PHE A 86 -9.72 -3.16 -13.18
C PHE A 86 -11.07 -3.81 -13.52
N ASP A 87 -11.14 -5.15 -13.52
CA ASP A 87 -12.35 -5.87 -13.93
C ASP A 87 -13.54 -5.59 -13.00
N GLU A 88 -13.27 -5.44 -11.71
CA GLU A 88 -14.24 -5.13 -10.65
C GLU A 88 -14.88 -3.74 -10.83
N TYR A 89 -14.30 -2.86 -11.65
CA TYR A 89 -14.86 -1.54 -11.93
C TYR A 89 -15.90 -1.54 -13.05
N ARG A 90 -16.07 -2.63 -13.80
CA ARG A 90 -17.04 -2.71 -14.92
C ARG A 90 -18.45 -2.23 -14.56
N PRO A 91 -19.03 -2.60 -13.39
CA PRO A 91 -20.37 -2.14 -13.01
C PRO A 91 -20.49 -0.63 -12.77
N PHE A 92 -19.36 0.07 -12.68
CA PHE A 92 -19.25 1.50 -12.42
C PHE A 92 -18.78 2.30 -13.65
N LEU A 93 -18.67 1.64 -14.80
CA LEU A 93 -18.35 2.25 -16.08
C LEU A 93 -19.60 2.31 -16.96
N ARG A 94 -19.74 3.37 -17.76
CA ARG A 94 -20.84 3.55 -18.70
C ARG A 94 -20.35 3.36 -20.13
N ASP A 95 -21.18 2.75 -20.97
CA ASP A 95 -20.84 2.57 -22.38
C ASP A 95 -20.67 3.92 -23.08
N GLY A 96 -19.65 4.03 -23.94
CA GLY A 96 -19.28 5.27 -24.62
C GLY A 96 -18.71 6.39 -23.72
N ALA A 97 -18.55 6.17 -22.40
CA ALA A 97 -18.01 7.15 -21.47
C ALA A 97 -16.61 6.77 -20.94
N ARG A 98 -15.92 7.76 -20.38
CA ARG A 98 -14.65 7.58 -19.66
C ARG A 98 -14.83 7.94 -18.19
N GLY A 99 -14.09 7.23 -17.34
CA GLY A 99 -14.04 7.45 -15.91
C GLY A 99 -14.99 6.56 -15.13
N VAL A 100 -14.53 6.13 -13.96
CA VAL A 100 -15.36 5.39 -12.99
C VAL A 100 -16.35 6.36 -12.32
N ASP A 101 -17.60 5.93 -12.18
CA ASP A 101 -18.64 6.77 -11.57
C ASP A 101 -18.24 7.25 -10.16
N GLY A 102 -18.46 8.54 -9.90
CA GLY A 102 -18.06 9.21 -8.65
C GLY A 102 -16.56 9.47 -8.46
N TYR A 103 -15.67 8.93 -9.30
CA TYR A 103 -14.23 9.16 -9.20
C TYR A 103 -13.86 10.60 -9.61
N ARG A 104 -12.96 11.23 -8.85
CA ARG A 104 -12.34 12.54 -9.19
C ARG A 104 -10.84 12.39 -9.33
N ARG A 105 -10.25 13.03 -10.35
CA ARG A 105 -8.80 12.98 -10.61
C ARG A 105 -7.95 13.37 -9.39
N GLY A 106 -8.46 14.29 -8.56
CA GLY A 106 -7.83 14.73 -7.30
C GLY A 106 -7.61 13.61 -6.27
N PHE A 107 -8.39 12.53 -6.32
CA PHE A 107 -8.22 11.38 -5.41
C PHE A 107 -6.87 10.69 -5.58
N SER A 108 -6.25 10.81 -6.76
CA SER A 108 -4.95 10.20 -7.09
C SER A 108 -3.74 10.80 -6.40
N LEU A 109 -3.91 11.87 -5.63
CA LEU A 109 -2.84 12.54 -4.94
C LEU A 109 -2.83 12.13 -3.49
N ASP A 110 -1.79 11.47 -2.96
CA ASP A 110 -1.77 11.17 -1.53
C ASP A 110 -1.64 12.47 -0.71
N ARG A 111 -2.36 12.54 0.41
CA ARG A 111 -2.49 13.73 1.25
C ARG A 111 -2.08 13.39 2.68
N PHE A 112 -1.07 14.08 3.20
CA PHE A 112 -0.56 13.86 4.56
C PHE A 112 -1.07 14.88 5.58
N ALA A 113 -1.79 15.91 5.13
CA ALA A 113 -2.40 16.90 5.99
C ALA A 113 -3.23 16.25 7.11
N SER A 114 -3.10 16.77 8.33
CA SER A 114 -3.83 16.28 9.50
C SER A 114 -5.35 16.54 9.44
N VAL A 115 -5.78 17.49 8.61
CA VAL A 115 -7.18 17.90 8.47
C VAL A 115 -7.68 17.55 7.07
N PRO A 116 -8.86 16.89 6.95
CA PRO A 116 -9.55 16.68 5.68
C PRO A 116 -9.76 17.98 4.89
N ASP A 117 -9.51 17.94 3.59
CA ASP A 117 -9.84 19.04 2.68
C ASP A 117 -11.24 18.87 2.03
N ALA A 118 -11.61 19.78 1.13
CA ALA A 118 -12.91 19.77 0.46
C ALA A 118 -13.17 18.54 -0.44
N GLU A 119 -12.15 17.77 -0.82
CA GLU A 119 -12.31 16.56 -1.64
C GLU A 119 -12.70 15.32 -0.82
N PHE A 120 -12.48 15.34 0.51
CA PHE A 120 -12.70 14.18 1.38
C PHE A 120 -14.16 13.71 1.43
N PRO A 121 -15.19 14.59 1.50
CA PRO A 121 -16.58 14.16 1.41
C PRO A 121 -16.90 13.42 0.11
N ALA A 122 -16.37 13.90 -1.02
CA ALA A 122 -16.58 13.24 -2.32
C ALA A 122 -15.83 11.90 -2.41
N LEU A 123 -14.62 11.84 -1.86
CA LEU A 123 -13.86 10.60 -1.76
C LEU A 123 -14.60 9.55 -0.91
N GLN A 124 -15.20 9.98 0.21
CA GLN A 124 -15.98 9.09 1.06
C GLN A 124 -17.22 8.57 0.32
N ALA A 125 -17.95 9.44 -0.39
CA ALA A 125 -19.11 9.04 -1.18
C ALA A 125 -18.72 8.03 -2.28
N TYR A 126 -17.60 8.26 -2.97
CA TYR A 126 -17.07 7.35 -3.97
C TYR A 126 -16.75 5.96 -3.40
N LEU A 127 -15.94 5.88 -2.34
CA LEU A 127 -15.56 4.60 -1.73
C LEU A 127 -16.78 3.89 -1.12
N ARG A 128 -17.70 4.64 -0.50
CA ARG A 128 -18.95 4.11 0.05
C ARG A 128 -19.82 3.47 -1.03
N ASN A 129 -19.98 4.13 -2.18
CA ASN A 129 -20.71 3.56 -3.31
C ASN A 129 -20.10 2.23 -3.78
N LEU A 130 -18.76 2.14 -3.88
CA LEU A 130 -18.10 0.88 -4.22
C LEU A 130 -18.39 -0.22 -3.19
N CYS A 131 -18.36 0.12 -1.89
CA CYS A 131 -18.71 -0.83 -0.83
C CYS A 131 -20.17 -1.29 -0.93
N GLU A 132 -21.11 -0.35 -0.93
CA GLU A 132 -22.55 -0.64 -0.88
C GLU A 132 -22.99 -1.51 -2.06
N ARG A 133 -22.57 -1.15 -3.27
CA ARG A 133 -22.87 -1.92 -4.50
C ARG A 133 -22.26 -3.31 -4.51
N THR A 134 -21.13 -3.50 -3.85
CA THR A 134 -20.48 -4.81 -3.71
C THR A 134 -21.21 -5.68 -2.68
N THR A 135 -21.57 -5.10 -1.54
CA THR A 135 -22.31 -5.77 -0.48
C THR A 135 -23.72 -6.17 -0.95
N GLU A 136 -24.40 -5.33 -1.72
CA GLU A 136 -25.70 -5.64 -2.35
C GLU A 136 -25.64 -6.88 -3.27
N GLN A 137 -24.46 -7.19 -3.81
CA GLN A 137 -24.20 -8.37 -4.64
C GLN A 137 -23.78 -9.61 -3.82
N GLY A 138 -23.78 -9.52 -2.49
CA GLY A 138 -23.43 -10.62 -1.59
C GLY A 138 -21.93 -10.88 -1.47
N SER A 139 -21.09 -9.91 -1.83
CA SER A 139 -19.63 -10.02 -1.81
C SER A 139 -19.00 -9.04 -0.81
N LEU A 140 -17.83 -9.37 -0.28
CA LEU A 140 -17.09 -8.50 0.63
C LEU A 140 -16.12 -7.61 -0.17
N PRO A 141 -16.23 -6.28 -0.09
CA PRO A 141 -15.34 -5.37 -0.81
C PRO A 141 -13.94 -5.32 -0.20
N VAL A 142 -12.93 -5.62 -1.00
CA VAL A 142 -11.51 -5.54 -0.64
C VAL A 142 -10.82 -4.50 -1.51
N PHE A 143 -10.15 -3.52 -0.91
CA PHE A 143 -9.49 -2.44 -1.64
C PHE A 143 -7.98 -2.48 -1.43
N LYS A 144 -7.20 -2.49 -2.51
CA LYS A 144 -5.75 -2.29 -2.44
C LYS A 144 -5.38 -0.86 -2.77
N PHE A 145 -4.83 -0.14 -1.80
CA PHE A 145 -4.40 1.25 -1.97
C PHE A 145 -2.87 1.34 -2.03
N CYS A 146 -2.33 2.10 -2.99
CA CYS A 146 -0.95 2.61 -2.94
C CYS A 146 -0.84 4.09 -2.55
N ARG A 147 -1.98 4.77 -2.35
CA ARG A 147 -2.08 6.24 -2.19
C ARG A 147 -3.05 6.63 -1.07
N SER A 148 -3.01 5.87 0.02
CA SER A 148 -3.90 6.04 1.17
C SER A 148 -3.16 6.29 2.47
N SER A 149 -1.84 6.11 2.51
CA SER A 149 -1.10 6.10 3.77
C SER A 149 -1.17 7.45 4.47
N GLY A 150 -1.08 8.56 3.73
CA GLY A 150 -1.27 9.89 4.29
C GLY A 150 -2.66 10.11 4.88
N ARG A 151 -3.68 9.50 4.25
CA ARG A 151 -5.10 9.61 4.62
C ARG A 151 -5.58 8.55 5.62
N LEU A 152 -4.72 7.62 6.02
CA LEU A 152 -5.11 6.47 6.84
C LEU A 152 -5.89 6.84 8.12
N PRO A 153 -5.46 7.86 8.91
CA PRO A 153 -6.23 8.27 10.10
C PRO A 153 -7.67 8.66 9.79
N TRP A 154 -7.88 9.40 8.68
CA TRP A 154 -9.22 9.77 8.25
C TRP A 154 -10.00 8.57 7.71
N LEU A 155 -9.39 7.71 6.89
CA LEU A 155 -10.06 6.51 6.35
C LEU A 155 -10.60 5.63 7.47
N LYS A 156 -9.85 5.47 8.57
CA LYS A 156 -10.30 4.75 9.77
C LYS A 156 -11.54 5.36 10.41
N GLN A 157 -11.60 6.69 10.48
CA GLN A 157 -12.75 7.41 11.06
C GLN A 157 -13.96 7.37 10.11
N ALA A 158 -13.72 7.45 8.80
CA ALA A 158 -14.76 7.47 7.77
C ALA A 158 -15.36 6.07 7.49
N PHE A 159 -14.60 5.00 7.75
CA PHE A 159 -14.96 3.60 7.51
C PHE A 159 -14.63 2.70 8.72
N PRO A 160 -15.16 2.96 9.92
CA PRO A 160 -14.85 2.19 11.13
C PRO A 160 -15.27 0.70 11.05
N GLN A 161 -16.24 0.40 10.18
CA GLN A 161 -16.70 -0.95 9.86
C GLN A 161 -15.75 -1.73 8.95
N ALA A 162 -14.75 -1.08 8.34
CA ALA A 162 -13.74 -1.75 7.55
C ALA A 162 -12.61 -2.29 8.44
N MET A 163 -11.98 -3.36 7.99
CA MET A 163 -10.70 -3.84 8.50
C MET A 163 -9.58 -3.09 7.78
N HIS A 164 -8.81 -2.30 8.50
CA HIS A 164 -7.67 -1.55 7.97
C HIS A 164 -6.39 -2.37 8.13
N VAL A 165 -5.82 -2.82 7.02
CA VAL A 165 -4.63 -3.68 7.02
C VAL A 165 -3.44 -2.92 6.47
N GLY A 166 -2.37 -2.80 7.24
CA GLY A 166 -1.10 -2.25 6.77
C GLY A 166 -0.24 -3.33 6.13
N VAL A 167 0.32 -3.08 4.93
CA VAL A 167 1.31 -3.96 4.30
C VAL A 167 2.66 -3.29 4.31
N LEU A 168 3.60 -3.85 5.05
CA LEU A 168 4.91 -3.27 5.30
C LEU A 168 6.02 -4.22 4.83
N ARG A 169 6.92 -3.68 4.02
CA ARG A 169 8.14 -4.35 3.56
C ARG A 169 9.36 -3.55 4.03
N ASN A 170 10.47 -4.21 4.27
CA ASN A 170 11.75 -3.57 4.57
C ASN A 170 12.05 -2.45 3.55
N PRO A 171 12.46 -1.25 3.99
CA PRO A 171 12.63 -0.12 3.09
C PRO A 171 13.74 -0.33 2.04
N ALA A 172 14.85 -0.96 2.40
CA ALA A 172 15.93 -1.26 1.46
C ALA A 172 15.46 -2.29 0.40
N SER A 173 14.80 -3.36 0.84
CA SER A 173 14.22 -4.37 -0.06
C SER A 173 13.17 -3.80 -1.01
N GLN A 174 12.27 -2.98 -0.48
CA GLN A 174 11.20 -2.34 -1.25
C GLN A 174 11.76 -1.36 -2.29
N PHE A 175 12.72 -0.52 -1.89
CA PHE A 175 13.39 0.39 -2.82
C PHE A 175 14.17 -0.35 -3.90
N ALA A 176 14.98 -1.35 -3.53
CA ALA A 176 15.75 -2.15 -4.49
C ALA A 176 14.84 -2.76 -5.57
N SER A 177 13.65 -3.24 -5.18
CA SER A 177 12.65 -3.74 -6.13
C SER A 177 12.20 -2.69 -7.15
N GLY A 178 11.96 -1.45 -6.71
CA GLY A 178 11.56 -0.35 -7.59
C GLY A 178 12.71 0.16 -8.45
N TRP A 179 13.90 0.32 -7.84
CA TRP A 179 15.11 0.82 -8.48
C TRP A 179 15.57 -0.09 -9.62
N LEU A 180 15.70 -1.39 -9.36
CA LEU A 180 16.15 -2.36 -10.37
C LEU A 180 15.15 -2.46 -11.53
N LEU A 181 13.85 -2.39 -11.25
CA LEU A 181 12.81 -2.40 -12.27
C LEU A 181 12.86 -1.13 -13.13
N GLY A 182 13.02 0.04 -12.49
CA GLY A 182 13.16 1.32 -13.17
C GLY A 182 14.36 1.35 -14.11
N ARG A 183 15.50 0.77 -13.71
CA ARG A 183 16.68 0.64 -14.58
C ARG A 183 16.49 -0.37 -15.71
N GLN A 184 15.83 -1.50 -15.44
CA GLN A 184 15.61 -2.53 -16.45
C GLN A 184 14.66 -2.08 -17.57
N TRP A 185 13.66 -1.26 -17.23
CA TRP A 185 12.57 -0.89 -18.16
C TRP A 185 12.48 0.62 -18.44
N SER A 186 13.46 1.41 -17.99
CA SER A 186 13.48 2.88 -18.16
C SER A 186 12.21 3.59 -17.67
N ASN A 187 11.57 3.03 -16.64
CA ASN A 187 10.33 3.56 -16.05
C ASN A 187 10.64 4.30 -14.74
N PRO A 188 10.60 5.64 -14.72
CA PRO A 188 10.96 6.43 -13.55
C PRO A 188 9.86 6.46 -12.47
N PHE A 189 8.67 5.93 -12.75
CA PHE A 189 7.48 6.13 -11.92
C PHE A 189 7.71 5.84 -10.42
N PHE A 190 8.33 4.70 -10.09
CA PHE A 190 8.58 4.31 -8.70
C PHE A 190 9.59 5.22 -7.99
N VAL A 191 10.57 5.73 -8.73
CA VAL A 191 11.59 6.65 -8.21
C VAL A 191 11.01 8.07 -8.07
N ALA A 192 10.11 8.46 -8.97
CA ALA A 192 9.43 9.75 -8.97
C ALA A 192 8.37 9.87 -7.86
N ALA A 193 7.70 8.77 -7.49
CA ALA A 193 6.58 8.78 -6.57
C ALA A 193 6.93 9.40 -5.19
N PRO A 194 8.05 9.06 -4.52
CA PRO A 194 8.45 9.71 -3.27
C PRO A 194 8.64 11.23 -3.41
N PHE A 195 9.34 11.69 -4.46
CA PHE A 195 9.53 13.12 -4.71
C PHE A 195 8.20 13.85 -4.90
N ARG A 196 7.29 13.26 -5.68
CA ARG A 196 5.96 13.82 -5.92
C ARG A 196 5.17 13.95 -4.62
N VAL A 197 5.09 12.88 -3.82
CA VAL A 197 4.30 12.87 -2.59
C VAL A 197 4.88 13.85 -1.56
N LEU A 198 6.19 13.82 -1.34
CA LEU A 198 6.86 14.74 -0.40
C LEU A 198 6.69 16.19 -0.86
N GLY A 199 6.93 16.46 -2.14
CA GLY A 199 6.87 17.80 -2.72
C GLY A 199 5.48 18.45 -2.65
N LEU A 200 4.42 17.69 -2.93
CA LEU A 200 3.04 18.17 -2.87
C LEU A 200 2.50 18.33 -1.44
N ASN A 201 3.20 17.81 -0.43
CA ASN A 201 2.76 17.85 0.97
C ASN A 201 3.72 18.65 1.87
N GLN A 202 4.60 19.49 1.32
CA GLN A 202 5.61 20.27 2.08
C GLN A 202 5.02 21.26 3.10
N THR A 203 3.74 21.60 2.97
CA THR A 203 3.03 22.46 3.93
C THR A 203 2.76 21.74 5.25
N ASP A 204 2.69 20.40 5.23
CA ASP A 204 2.52 19.58 6.43
C ASP A 204 3.83 19.53 7.25
N PRO A 205 3.79 19.85 8.56
CA PRO A 205 4.98 19.87 9.41
C PRO A 205 5.73 18.53 9.49
N LEU A 206 5.02 17.40 9.53
CA LEU A 206 5.65 16.08 9.63
C LEU A 206 6.37 15.74 8.33
N VAL A 207 5.77 16.09 7.19
CA VAL A 207 6.40 15.89 5.88
C VAL A 207 7.66 16.73 5.75
N ARG A 208 7.61 18.01 6.15
CA ARG A 208 8.79 18.89 6.14
C ARG A 208 9.91 18.35 7.02
N GLN A 209 9.57 17.89 8.24
CA GLN A 209 10.54 17.31 9.15
C GLN A 209 11.15 16.02 8.58
N ALA A 210 10.35 15.15 7.94
CA ALA A 210 10.86 13.93 7.30
C ALA A 210 11.81 14.23 6.13
N ILE A 211 11.51 15.25 5.32
CA ILE A 211 12.39 15.74 4.25
C ILE A 211 13.74 16.20 4.83
N GLU A 212 13.70 17.02 5.88
CA GLU A 212 14.88 17.60 6.52
C GLU A 212 15.77 16.52 7.15
N ILE A 213 15.21 15.66 8.01
CA ILE A 213 15.98 14.65 8.75
C ILE A 213 16.57 13.57 7.84
N CYS A 214 15.92 13.28 6.70
CA CYS A 214 16.46 12.37 5.70
C CYS A 214 17.41 13.05 4.70
N GLY A 215 17.50 14.39 4.70
CA GLY A 215 18.35 15.16 3.77
C GLY A 215 17.91 15.01 2.32
N VAL A 216 16.61 15.09 2.06
CA VAL A 216 16.02 14.94 0.71
C VAL A 216 16.14 16.24 -0.08
N SER A 217 16.64 16.17 -1.30
CA SER A 217 16.55 17.25 -2.29
C SER A 217 15.35 17.01 -3.20
N LEU A 218 14.41 17.96 -3.21
CA LEU A 218 13.23 17.92 -4.08
C LEU A 218 13.52 18.57 -5.45
N PRO A 219 12.72 18.27 -6.49
CA PRO A 219 12.81 18.97 -7.77
C PRO A 219 12.69 20.49 -7.58
N PRO A 220 13.48 21.31 -8.29
CA PRO A 220 13.51 22.76 -8.10
C PRO A 220 12.27 23.49 -8.66
N ALA A 221 11.38 22.79 -9.36
CA ALA A 221 10.23 23.38 -10.02
C ALA A 221 9.15 23.80 -8.99
N ALA A 222 8.76 25.08 -9.02
CA ALA A 222 7.53 25.52 -8.37
C ALA A 222 6.34 24.95 -9.16
N PRO A 223 5.44 24.18 -8.51
CA PRO A 223 4.33 23.54 -9.21
C PRO A 223 3.35 24.60 -9.73
N THR A 224 3.10 24.62 -11.03
CA THR A 224 2.00 25.39 -11.63
C THR A 224 0.68 24.63 -11.60
N SER A 225 0.76 23.29 -11.51
CA SER A 225 -0.35 22.37 -11.23
C SER A 225 0.19 21.04 -10.69
N ASP A 226 -0.67 20.22 -10.10
CA ASP A 226 -0.29 18.90 -9.59
C ASP A 226 0.21 17.95 -10.70
N ASP A 227 -0.36 18.04 -11.91
CA ASP A 227 0.06 17.26 -13.07
C ASP A 227 1.41 17.73 -13.63
N ALA A 228 1.61 19.05 -13.73
CA ALA A 228 2.90 19.62 -14.13
C ALA A 228 4.01 19.22 -13.15
N TYR A 229 3.70 19.20 -11.85
CA TYR A 229 4.64 18.74 -10.82
C TYR A 229 4.94 17.24 -10.93
N ALA A 230 3.92 16.42 -11.21
CA ALA A 230 4.12 14.99 -11.45
C ALA A 230 5.09 14.74 -12.62
N MET A 231 4.91 15.45 -13.73
CA MET A 231 5.82 15.38 -14.89
C MET A 231 7.24 15.85 -14.53
N ALA A 232 7.37 16.94 -13.78
CA ALA A 232 8.67 17.42 -13.32
C ALA A 232 9.38 16.41 -12.40
N CYS A 233 8.64 15.72 -11.53
CA CYS A 233 9.18 14.65 -10.69
C CYS A 233 9.64 13.45 -11.52
N GLU A 234 8.91 13.07 -12.57
CA GLU A 234 9.33 11.99 -13.48
C GLU A 234 10.60 12.35 -14.25
N GLN A 235 10.72 13.60 -14.73
CA GLN A 235 11.93 14.08 -15.37
C GLN A 235 13.11 14.11 -14.39
N TYR A 236 12.90 14.63 -13.18
CA TYR A 236 13.91 14.66 -12.12
C TYR A 236 14.37 13.26 -11.73
N ALA A 237 13.45 12.30 -11.58
CA ALA A 237 13.76 10.93 -11.21
C ALA A 237 14.62 10.18 -12.24
N ARG A 238 14.64 10.63 -13.51
CA ARG A 238 15.54 10.06 -14.54
C ARG A 238 17.00 10.45 -14.34
N THR A 239 17.26 11.56 -13.66
CA THR A 239 18.61 12.11 -13.44
C THR A 239 18.99 12.20 -11.97
N ALA A 240 18.08 11.88 -11.06
CA ALA A 240 18.30 11.92 -9.62
C ALA A 240 19.45 10.97 -9.22
N GLU A 241 20.35 11.47 -8.37
CA GLU A 241 21.35 10.63 -7.71
C GLU A 241 20.66 9.53 -6.90
N GLY A 242 21.19 8.30 -6.98
CA GLY A 242 20.61 7.15 -6.29
C GLY A 242 20.48 7.34 -4.78
N ASN A 243 21.45 8.00 -4.15
CA ASN A 243 21.40 8.34 -2.72
C ASN A 243 20.20 9.25 -2.40
N ASN A 244 19.96 10.28 -3.21
CA ASN A 244 18.83 11.18 -3.00
C ASN A 244 17.49 10.48 -3.25
N ALA A 245 17.40 9.64 -4.28
CA ALA A 245 16.23 8.80 -4.54
C ALA A 245 15.91 7.89 -3.34
N TYR A 246 16.93 7.26 -2.74
CA TYR A 246 16.74 6.42 -1.57
C TYR A 246 16.35 7.22 -0.33
N ARG A 247 16.95 8.40 -0.10
CA ARG A 247 16.55 9.31 0.99
C ARG A 247 15.08 9.72 0.88
N ALA A 248 14.64 10.12 -0.31
CA ALA A 248 13.24 10.47 -0.58
C ALA A 248 12.31 9.29 -0.30
N PHE A 249 12.71 8.09 -0.74
CA PHE A 249 11.97 6.87 -0.46
C PHE A 249 11.88 6.59 1.05
N VAL A 250 12.98 6.65 1.79
CA VAL A 250 13.00 6.41 3.25
C VAL A 250 12.13 7.43 3.98
N ALA A 251 12.20 8.71 3.59
CA ALA A 251 11.36 9.77 4.16
C ALA A 251 9.86 9.48 3.96
N LEU A 252 9.44 9.09 2.75
CA LEU A 252 8.05 8.68 2.52
C LEU A 252 7.71 7.41 3.31
N TRP A 253 8.60 6.41 3.32
CA TRP A 253 8.37 5.14 4.00
C TRP A 253 8.13 5.33 5.49
N ILE A 254 8.89 6.18 6.18
CA ILE A 254 8.69 6.42 7.61
C ILE A 254 7.42 7.21 7.92
N LEU A 255 6.99 8.09 7.02
CA LEU A 255 5.70 8.78 7.15
C LEU A 255 4.56 7.77 7.04
N CYS A 256 4.63 6.85 6.08
CA CYS A 256 3.65 5.77 5.93
C CYS A 256 3.64 4.84 7.15
N ALA A 257 4.81 4.45 7.65
CA ALA A 257 4.94 3.62 8.85
C ALA A 257 4.34 4.32 10.09
N LEU A 258 4.61 5.62 10.28
CA LEU A 258 4.02 6.41 11.35
C LEU A 258 2.49 6.42 11.28
N ARG A 259 1.91 6.55 10.08
CA ARG A 259 0.46 6.51 9.89
C ARG A 259 -0.12 5.12 10.21
N MET A 260 0.58 4.04 9.84
CA MET A 260 0.18 2.67 10.21
C MET A 260 0.25 2.43 11.72
N ALA A 261 1.26 3.00 12.40
CA ALA A 261 1.39 2.95 13.86
C ALA A 261 0.19 3.59 14.58
N GLY A 262 -0.51 4.52 13.92
CA GLY A 262 -1.76 5.12 14.39
C GLY A 262 -2.97 4.17 14.40
N GLY A 263 -2.76 2.89 14.11
CA GLY A 263 -3.67 1.81 14.49
C GLY A 263 -4.32 1.08 13.32
N VAL A 264 -3.57 0.54 12.38
CA VAL A 264 -4.13 -0.53 11.53
C VAL A 264 -4.65 -1.67 12.41
N ASP A 265 -5.74 -2.33 11.99
CA ASP A 265 -6.31 -3.48 12.70
C ASP A 265 -5.42 -4.73 12.55
N LEU A 266 -4.65 -4.80 11.46
CA LEU A 266 -3.68 -5.84 11.20
C LEU A 266 -2.46 -5.29 10.43
N LEU A 267 -1.26 -5.72 10.82
CA LEU A 267 -0.03 -5.43 10.09
C LEU A 267 0.49 -6.72 9.44
N ILE A 268 0.64 -6.69 8.12
CA ILE A 268 1.32 -7.72 7.34
C ILE A 268 2.78 -7.28 7.16
N ASP A 269 3.66 -7.97 7.87
CA ASP A 269 5.11 -7.90 7.67
C ASP A 269 5.51 -8.85 6.54
N MET A 270 5.78 -8.28 5.36
CA MET A 270 6.14 -9.07 4.18
C MET A 270 7.50 -9.77 4.30
N ASP A 271 8.40 -9.27 5.15
CA ASP A 271 9.72 -9.88 5.34
C ASP A 271 9.59 -11.17 6.17
N ARG A 272 8.69 -11.18 7.16
CA ARG A 272 8.35 -12.36 7.96
C ARG A 272 7.45 -13.34 7.21
N LEU A 273 6.53 -12.83 6.39
CA LEU A 273 5.56 -13.67 5.67
C LEU A 273 6.23 -14.67 4.72
N GLY A 274 7.30 -14.27 4.05
CA GLY A 274 8.05 -15.16 3.14
C GLY A 274 8.91 -16.22 3.83
N THR A 275 9.08 -16.15 5.16
CA THR A 275 10.05 -16.97 5.90
C THR A 275 9.47 -17.73 7.08
N SER A 276 8.24 -17.43 7.50
CA SER A 276 7.60 -18.03 8.68
C SER A 276 6.21 -18.58 8.36
N PRO A 277 6.08 -19.91 8.22
CA PRO A 277 4.77 -20.57 8.04
C PRO A 277 3.81 -20.28 9.20
N ASP A 278 4.31 -20.24 10.44
CA ASP A 278 3.50 -19.92 11.63
C ASP A 278 2.94 -18.49 11.56
N TYR A 279 3.75 -17.53 11.08
CA TYR A 279 3.27 -16.16 10.87
C TYR A 279 2.21 -16.10 9.76
N ALA A 280 2.37 -16.86 8.68
CA ALA A 280 1.37 -16.96 7.61
C ALA A 280 0.05 -17.55 8.13
N ALA A 281 0.10 -18.62 8.93
CA ALA A 281 -1.06 -19.22 9.56
C ALA A 281 -1.75 -18.26 10.54
N GLY A 282 -0.96 -17.51 11.34
CA GLY A 282 -1.47 -16.47 12.24
C GLY A 282 -2.18 -15.34 11.51
N LEU A 283 -1.64 -14.86 10.39
CA LEU A 283 -2.30 -13.86 9.54
C LEU A 283 -3.62 -14.39 8.98
N ARG A 284 -3.64 -15.62 8.46
CA ARG A 284 -4.87 -16.26 7.97
C ARG A 284 -5.94 -16.31 9.06
N ALA A 285 -5.57 -16.76 10.26
CA ALA A 285 -6.49 -16.79 11.40
C ALA A 285 -7.01 -15.39 11.81
N ALA A 286 -6.16 -14.36 11.71
CA ALA A 286 -6.56 -12.99 11.99
C ALA A 286 -7.57 -12.43 10.95
N PHE A 287 -7.39 -12.72 9.66
CA PHE A 287 -8.37 -12.40 8.63
C PHE A 287 -9.69 -13.13 8.86
N GLU A 288 -9.64 -14.43 9.19
CA GLU A 288 -10.84 -15.23 9.46
C GLU A 288 -11.63 -14.63 10.63
N ALA A 289 -10.94 -14.33 11.73
CA ALA A 289 -11.57 -13.81 12.95
C ALA A 289 -12.18 -12.41 12.77
N GLN A 290 -11.59 -11.55 11.94
CA GLN A 290 -12.03 -10.16 11.80
C GLN A 290 -12.97 -9.93 10.62
N SER A 291 -12.84 -10.67 9.52
CA SER A 291 -13.62 -10.45 8.30
C SER A 291 -14.26 -11.71 7.74
N GLY A 292 -14.07 -12.89 8.35
CA GLY A 292 -14.55 -14.17 7.81
C GLY A 292 -13.84 -14.59 6.51
N LEU A 293 -12.66 -14.02 6.22
CA LEU A 293 -11.88 -14.35 5.03
C LEU A 293 -10.70 -15.26 5.39
N SER A 294 -10.41 -16.25 4.54
CA SER A 294 -9.32 -17.21 4.75
C SER A 294 -8.30 -17.20 3.60
N PRO A 295 -7.62 -16.08 3.32
CA PRO A 295 -6.64 -16.02 2.23
C PRO A 295 -5.48 -17.00 2.48
N ASP A 296 -4.99 -17.65 1.41
CA ASP A 296 -3.80 -18.50 1.47
C ASP A 296 -2.53 -17.69 1.20
N PHE A 297 -1.66 -17.60 2.21
CA PHE A 297 -0.36 -16.93 2.10
C PHE A 297 0.83 -17.89 2.01
N SER A 298 0.61 -19.20 1.92
CA SER A 298 1.67 -20.22 1.93
C SER A 298 2.70 -20.07 0.79
N SER A 299 2.30 -19.45 -0.32
CA SER A 299 3.16 -19.19 -1.48
C SER A 299 3.96 -17.88 -1.41
N ALA A 300 4.02 -17.23 -0.24
CA ALA A 300 4.80 -16.01 -0.05
C ALA A 300 6.29 -16.27 -0.31
N ARG A 301 6.93 -15.35 -1.03
CA ARG A 301 8.37 -15.43 -1.35
C ARG A 301 9.20 -14.74 -0.28
N ASP A 302 10.40 -15.27 -0.03
CA ASP A 302 11.41 -14.59 0.78
C ASP A 302 12.00 -13.38 0.00
N LEU A 303 11.39 -12.22 0.24
CA LEU A 303 11.78 -10.96 -0.40
C LEU A 303 13.13 -10.43 0.11
N VAL A 304 13.56 -10.84 1.30
CA VAL A 304 14.85 -10.44 1.89
C VAL A 304 15.97 -11.18 1.17
N ASP A 305 15.83 -12.48 1.00
CA ASP A 305 16.76 -13.32 0.25
C ASP A 305 16.82 -12.93 -1.24
N GLU A 306 15.67 -12.63 -1.88
CA GLU A 306 15.64 -12.03 -3.22
C GLU A 306 16.46 -10.73 -3.30
N THR A 307 16.39 -9.89 -2.28
CA THR A 307 17.14 -8.62 -2.22
C THR A 307 18.64 -8.87 -2.07
N ARG A 308 19.03 -9.82 -1.21
CA ARG A 308 20.44 -10.19 -1.00
C ARG A 308 21.08 -10.69 -2.31
N ARG A 309 20.38 -11.56 -3.05
CA ARG A 309 20.84 -12.01 -4.37
C ARG A 309 20.98 -10.87 -5.38
N GLY A 310 20.14 -9.85 -5.27
CA GLY A 310 20.14 -8.67 -6.14
C GLY A 310 21.18 -7.60 -5.77
N ALA A 311 21.90 -7.73 -4.65
CA ALA A 311 22.73 -6.65 -4.10
C ALA A 311 23.79 -6.13 -5.09
N ALA A 312 24.45 -7.02 -5.85
CA ALA A 312 25.47 -6.62 -6.83
C ALA A 312 24.91 -5.77 -7.99
N ARG A 313 23.59 -5.79 -8.23
CA ARG A 313 22.92 -4.97 -9.25
C ARG A 313 22.57 -3.57 -8.73
N MET A 314 22.63 -3.35 -7.42
CA MET A 314 22.38 -2.06 -6.79
C MET A 314 23.61 -1.18 -6.93
N SER A 315 23.73 -0.52 -8.09
CA SER A 315 24.82 0.40 -8.38
C SER A 315 24.43 1.87 -8.25
N GLY A 316 25.39 2.74 -7.91
CA GLY A 316 25.22 4.20 -7.87
C GLY A 316 24.55 4.72 -6.59
N ILE A 317 24.60 3.90 -5.52
CA ILE A 317 24.09 4.21 -4.19
C ILE A 317 25.13 3.76 -3.17
N ASP A 318 25.65 4.71 -2.38
CA ASP A 318 26.52 4.37 -1.26
C ASP A 318 25.67 3.93 -0.07
N GLY A 319 25.45 2.62 0.02
CA GLY A 319 24.63 2.06 1.08
C GLY A 319 25.23 2.19 2.49
N ARG A 320 26.53 2.49 2.64
CA ARG A 320 27.13 2.79 3.95
C ARG A 320 26.72 4.18 4.44
N ALA A 321 26.70 5.16 3.54
CA ALA A 321 26.21 6.50 3.84
C ALA A 321 24.74 6.49 4.28
N MET A 322 23.94 5.49 3.86
CA MET A 322 22.53 5.40 4.21
C MET A 322 22.25 4.99 5.66
N ARG A 323 23.25 4.48 6.41
CA ARG A 323 23.08 4.15 7.84
C ARG A 323 22.67 5.36 8.68
N ALA A 324 23.19 6.54 8.34
CA ALA A 324 22.82 7.79 9.00
C ALA A 324 21.35 8.14 8.75
N VAL A 325 20.86 7.92 7.52
CA VAL A 325 19.47 8.15 7.12
C VAL A 325 18.53 7.19 7.87
N HIS A 326 18.83 5.90 7.94
CA HIS A 326 18.04 4.92 8.71
C HIS A 326 17.97 5.29 10.20
N SER A 327 19.11 5.73 10.76
CA SER A 327 19.20 6.15 12.16
C SER A 327 18.38 7.42 12.42
N ALA A 328 18.42 8.41 11.51
CA ALA A 328 17.61 9.62 11.58
C ALA A 328 16.11 9.29 11.48
N ALA A 329 15.73 8.44 10.53
CA ALA A 329 14.38 7.91 10.35
C ALA A 329 13.82 7.26 11.64
N LEU A 330 14.61 6.39 12.28
CA LEU A 330 14.20 5.74 13.53
C LEU A 330 14.06 6.74 14.68
N LYS A 331 14.98 7.71 14.80
CA LYS A 331 14.88 8.78 15.81
C LYS A 331 13.63 9.64 15.59
N PHE A 332 13.34 9.99 14.34
CA PHE A 332 12.13 10.71 13.96
C PHE A 332 10.89 9.96 14.45
N LEU A 333 10.75 8.67 14.14
CA LEU A 333 9.58 7.89 14.52
C LEU A 333 9.41 7.77 16.04
N LYS A 334 10.51 7.57 16.78
CA LYS A 334 10.49 7.53 18.25
C LYS A 334 10.04 8.87 18.88
N ALA A 335 10.32 9.99 18.21
CA ALA A 335 9.98 11.32 18.72
C ALA A 335 8.49 11.68 18.56
N GLN A 336 7.74 11.01 17.68
CA GLN A 336 6.36 11.39 17.37
C GLN A 336 5.32 10.99 18.44
N GLY A 337 5.71 10.18 19.44
CA GLY A 337 4.80 9.69 20.48
C GLY A 337 3.62 8.86 19.93
N GLY A 338 2.83 8.23 20.81
CA GLY A 338 1.56 7.59 20.44
C GLY A 338 1.63 6.31 19.58
N ALA A 339 2.81 5.91 19.11
CA ALA A 339 3.00 4.63 18.44
C ALA A 339 3.07 3.47 19.45
N ASP A 340 2.39 2.36 19.15
CA ASP A 340 2.49 1.13 19.93
C ASP A 340 3.96 0.64 20.01
N ALA A 341 4.38 0.19 21.20
CA ALA A 341 5.76 -0.22 21.43
C ALA A 341 6.16 -1.43 20.57
N GLY A 342 5.24 -2.38 20.35
CA GLY A 342 5.45 -3.51 19.46
C GLY A 342 5.62 -3.07 18.01
N PHE A 343 4.82 -2.10 17.55
CA PHE A 343 4.98 -1.52 16.23
C PHE A 343 6.33 -0.80 16.05
N VAL A 344 6.74 0.02 17.02
CA VAL A 344 8.05 0.71 17.00
C VAL A 344 9.19 -0.30 16.89
N GLU A 345 9.06 -1.44 17.57
CA GLU A 345 10.04 -2.52 17.51
C GLU A 345 10.12 -3.18 16.13
N VAL A 346 8.98 -3.45 15.48
CA VAL A 346 8.95 -3.92 14.09
C VAL A 346 9.66 -2.94 13.16
N ILE A 347 9.44 -1.64 13.32
CA ILE A 347 10.15 -0.62 12.51
C ILE A 347 11.66 -0.62 12.80
N ARG A 348 12.05 -0.76 14.07
CA ARG A 348 13.46 -0.87 14.46
C ARG A 348 14.13 -2.06 13.78
N GLU A 349 13.51 -3.24 13.82
CA GLU A 349 14.00 -4.45 13.16
C GLU A 349 14.15 -4.24 11.65
N LYS A 350 13.16 -3.60 11.00
CA LYS A 350 13.25 -3.25 9.58
C LYS A 350 14.40 -2.30 9.28
N MET A 351 14.66 -1.29 10.12
CA MET A 351 15.79 -0.37 9.91
C MET A 351 17.14 -1.04 10.14
N VAL A 352 17.24 -1.98 11.09
CA VAL A 352 18.45 -2.80 11.28
C VAL A 352 18.71 -3.66 10.05
N LEU A 353 17.71 -4.40 9.59
CA LEU A 353 17.82 -5.20 8.38
C LEU A 353 18.11 -4.35 7.14
N ALA A 354 17.57 -3.12 7.07
CA ALA A 354 17.89 -2.19 6.00
C ALA A 354 19.39 -1.83 5.98
N ASN A 355 20.02 -1.58 7.14
CA ASN A 355 21.47 -1.36 7.22
C ASN A 355 22.27 -2.55 6.69
N GLU A 356 21.85 -3.77 7.02
CA GLU A 356 22.51 -5.00 6.54
C GLU A 356 22.39 -5.12 5.01
N LEU A 357 21.19 -4.91 4.48
CA LEU A 357 20.92 -5.03 3.05
C LEU A 357 21.64 -3.95 2.23
N THR A 358 21.70 -2.70 2.73
CA THR A 358 22.38 -1.63 2.01
C THR A 358 23.89 -1.70 2.11
N ASP A 359 24.49 -2.37 3.10
CA ASP A 359 25.95 -2.41 3.25
C ASP A 359 26.69 -2.99 2.03
N ALA A 360 25.99 -3.81 1.23
CA ALA A 360 26.48 -4.41 0.01
C ALA A 360 26.30 -3.53 -1.25
N TRP A 361 25.55 -2.42 -1.20
CA TRP A 361 25.31 -1.53 -2.35
C TRP A 361 26.53 -0.63 -2.62
N ARG A 362 26.88 -0.41 -3.90
CA ARG A 362 28.09 0.32 -4.29
C ARG A 362 27.87 1.33 -5.41
#